data_AF-A0A535JED6-F1
#
_entry.id   AF-A0A535JED6-F1
#
_cell.length_a   1.000
_cell.length_b   1.000
_cell.length_c   1.000
_cell.angle_alpha   90.00
_cell.angle_beta   90.00
_cell.angle_gamma   90.00
#
_symmetry.space_group_name_H-M   'P 1'
#
loop_
_entity.id
_entity.type
_entity.pdbx_description
1 polymer ?
#
loop_
_entity_poly.entity_id
_entity_poly.type
_entity_poly.pdbx_seq_one_letter_code
_entity_poly.pdbx_strand_id
1 'polypeptide(L)'
;MATAPVLPGGFELPLEPRLPRLGSVDAVALEERAAALATRSIKREAKLFALDLAIRMMDLTTLEGADTPGKVAALSSKGIRPDPSDPNIPSVAAICVYPNLVPHALERTRGTSVKVASVATAFPSGQSSIDIKLAEVREVVEAGAHEVDMVIDRGAFLSGRYAKVYDEIVRVKEICAGRAHLKVILETGELGTYDNVR
;
A
#
# COMPACT_ATOMS: atom_id res chain seq x y z
N MET A 1 -21.73 -12.35 13.44
CA MET A 1 -20.50 -11.53 13.44
C MET A 1 -19.57 -12.13 14.46
N ALA A 2 -18.55 -12.88 14.03
CA ALA A 2 -17.57 -13.44 14.94
C ALA A 2 -16.46 -12.41 15.14
N THR A 3 -16.48 -11.71 16.26
CA THR A 3 -15.37 -10.89 16.74
C THR A 3 -14.21 -11.81 17.10
N ALA A 4 -13.05 -11.62 16.47
CA ALA A 4 -11.84 -12.32 16.85
C ALA A 4 -11.48 -11.94 18.30
N PRO A 5 -11.12 -12.91 19.16
CA PRO A 5 -10.78 -12.62 20.54
C PRO A 5 -9.46 -11.85 20.59
N VAL A 6 -9.47 -10.71 21.29
CA VAL A 6 -8.23 -9.98 21.65
C VAL A 6 -7.51 -10.83 22.70
N LEU A 7 -6.39 -11.43 22.32
CA LEU A 7 -5.59 -12.26 23.22
C LEU A 7 -4.74 -11.38 24.17
N PRO A 8 -4.74 -11.67 25.48
CA PRO A 8 -3.96 -10.93 26.47
C PRO A 8 -2.51 -11.46 26.48
N GLY A 9 -1.56 -10.60 26.10
CA GLY A 9 -0.13 -10.92 26.05
C GLY A 9 0.34 -11.29 24.64
N GLY A 10 1.52 -10.79 24.26
CA GLY A 10 2.11 -11.04 22.95
C GLY A 10 2.17 -12.54 22.67
N PHE A 11 1.34 -12.98 21.73
CA PHE A 11 1.27 -14.36 21.32
C PHE A 11 2.44 -14.58 20.35
N GLU A 12 3.46 -15.33 20.77
CA GLU A 12 4.39 -15.93 19.80
C GLU A 12 3.64 -17.06 19.10
N LEU A 13 3.39 -16.89 17.80
CA LEU A 13 2.91 -17.98 16.95
C LEU A 13 3.93 -19.12 17.02
N PRO A 14 3.55 -20.35 17.45
CA PRO A 14 4.39 -21.51 17.19
C PRO A 14 4.51 -21.66 15.67
N LEU A 15 5.72 -21.44 15.14
CA LEU A 15 6.02 -21.39 13.71
C LEU A 15 5.74 -22.72 12.98
N GLU A 16 5.61 -23.82 13.73
CA GLU A 16 5.86 -25.15 13.19
C GLU A 16 4.65 -25.89 12.56
N PRO A 17 3.36 -25.53 12.76
CA PRO A 17 2.30 -26.17 11.99
C PRO A 17 1.54 -25.26 11.02
N ARG A 18 1.85 -23.96 10.91
CA ARG A 18 1.03 -23.04 10.09
C ARG A 18 1.62 -22.53 8.79
N LEU A 19 2.95 -22.39 8.70
CA LEU A 19 3.57 -22.17 7.40
C LEU A 19 3.88 -23.54 6.80
N PRO A 20 3.30 -23.92 5.66
CA PRO A 20 3.75 -25.12 4.97
C PRO A 20 5.27 -25.03 4.80
N ARG A 21 5.97 -26.17 4.89
CA ARG A 21 7.39 -26.24 4.54
C ARG A 21 7.54 -25.90 3.06
N LEU A 22 7.54 -24.61 2.75
CA LEU A 22 7.81 -24.07 1.44
C LEU A 22 9.33 -24.19 1.26
N GLY A 23 9.77 -24.93 0.24
CA GLY A 23 11.19 -25.00 -0.09
C GLY A 23 11.77 -23.60 -0.33
N SER A 24 13.08 -23.43 -0.21
CA SER A 24 13.73 -22.15 -0.49
C SER A 24 13.43 -21.68 -1.92
N VAL A 25 13.34 -20.37 -2.13
CA VAL A 25 13.22 -19.80 -3.47
C VAL A 25 14.51 -20.03 -4.26
N ASP A 26 14.38 -20.60 -5.46
CA ASP A 26 15.48 -20.67 -6.42
C ASP A 26 15.72 -19.28 -7.04
N ALA A 27 16.67 -18.56 -6.45
CA ALA A 27 17.03 -17.21 -6.86
C ALA A 27 17.53 -17.15 -8.31
N VAL A 28 18.31 -18.15 -8.75
CA VAL A 28 18.89 -18.19 -10.09
C VAL A 28 17.77 -18.35 -11.12
N ALA A 29 16.89 -19.34 -10.94
CA ALA A 29 15.77 -19.55 -11.86
C ALA A 29 14.80 -18.35 -11.87
N LEU A 30 14.58 -17.70 -10.72
CA LEU A 30 13.75 -16.49 -10.62
C LEU A 30 14.35 -15.34 -11.44
N GLU A 31 15.64 -15.06 -11.27
CA GLU A 31 16.34 -13.97 -11.94
C GLU A 31 16.46 -14.22 -13.45
N GLU A 32 16.79 -15.43 -13.87
CA GLU A 32 16.81 -15.82 -15.29
C GLU A 32 15.44 -15.64 -15.94
N ARG A 33 14.37 -16.06 -15.25
CA ARG A 33 13.00 -15.90 -15.74
C ARG A 33 12.61 -14.41 -15.83
N ALA A 34 12.98 -13.60 -14.85
CA ALA A 34 12.73 -12.16 -14.87
C ALA A 34 13.50 -11.47 -16.02
N ALA A 35 14.78 -11.80 -16.18
CA ALA A 35 15.63 -11.27 -17.26
C ALA A 35 15.08 -11.64 -18.65
N ALA A 36 14.57 -12.86 -18.82
CA ALA A 36 13.97 -13.30 -20.08
C ALA A 36 12.77 -12.43 -20.49
N LEU A 37 11.99 -11.90 -19.53
CA LEU A 37 10.86 -11.00 -19.84
C LEU A 37 11.33 -9.68 -20.48
N ALA A 38 12.51 -9.17 -20.11
CA ALA A 38 13.06 -7.92 -20.62
C ALA A 38 13.54 -8.01 -22.09
N THR A 39 13.79 -9.21 -22.61
CA THR A 39 14.28 -9.42 -23.98
C THR A 39 13.18 -9.35 -25.04
N ARG A 40 11.91 -9.37 -24.64
CA ARG A 40 10.78 -9.53 -25.55
C ARG A 40 10.34 -8.19 -26.11
N SER A 41 10.21 -8.11 -27.43
CA SER A 41 9.60 -6.96 -28.08
C SER A 41 8.08 -6.95 -27.85
N ILE A 42 7.55 -5.82 -27.39
CA ILE A 42 6.12 -5.62 -27.18
C ILE A 42 5.53 -4.94 -28.43
N LYS A 43 4.49 -5.56 -29.00
CA LYS A 43 3.75 -5.01 -30.14
C LYS A 43 3.12 -3.67 -29.79
N ARG A 44 2.93 -2.79 -30.78
CA ARG A 44 2.40 -1.44 -30.57
C ARG A 44 1.06 -1.45 -29.84
N GLU A 45 0.15 -2.32 -30.25
CA GLU A 45 -1.21 -2.42 -29.69
C GLU A 45 -1.17 -2.83 -28.22
N ALA A 46 -0.27 -3.77 -27.87
CA ALA A 46 -0.05 -4.18 -26.49
C ALA A 46 0.60 -3.08 -25.64
N LYS A 47 1.50 -2.27 -26.22
CA LYS A 47 2.07 -1.10 -25.53
C LYS A 47 0.99 -0.07 -25.20
N LEU A 48 0.13 0.26 -26.18
CA LEU A 48 -0.96 1.22 -25.98
C LEU A 48 -1.93 0.74 -24.89
N PHE A 49 -2.33 -0.54 -24.95
CA PHE A 49 -3.14 -1.15 -23.90
C PHE A 49 -2.46 -1.09 -22.52
N ALA A 50 -1.18 -1.42 -22.44
CA ALA A 50 -0.44 -1.41 -21.18
C ALA A 50 -0.31 0.00 -20.60
N LEU A 51 -0.13 1.03 -21.43
CA LEU A 51 -0.08 2.43 -20.98
C LEU A 51 -1.44 2.89 -20.45
N ASP A 52 -2.54 2.59 -21.15
CA ASP A 52 -3.89 2.89 -20.67
C ASP A 52 -4.18 2.19 -19.33
N LEU A 53 -3.85 0.89 -19.24
CA LEU A 53 -4.01 0.12 -18.02
C LEU A 53 -3.16 0.67 -16.87
N ALA A 54 -1.91 1.05 -17.14
CA ALA A 54 -1.01 1.62 -16.14
C ALA A 54 -1.58 2.92 -15.56
N ILE A 55 -2.21 3.77 -16.38
CA ILE A 55 -2.88 4.98 -15.91
C ILE A 55 -4.08 4.60 -15.03
N ARG A 56 -4.97 3.70 -15.51
CA ARG A 56 -6.17 3.28 -14.79
C ARG A 56 -5.91 2.64 -13.43
N MET A 57 -4.74 2.02 -13.26
CA MET A 57 -4.35 1.33 -12.03
C MET A 57 -3.35 2.12 -11.18
N MET A 58 -3.08 3.37 -11.54
CA MET A 58 -2.10 4.20 -10.84
C MET A 58 -2.69 4.76 -9.54
N ASP A 59 -1.92 4.63 -8.46
CA ASP A 59 -2.06 5.46 -7.28
C ASP A 59 -1.12 6.66 -7.44
N LEU A 60 -1.65 7.77 -7.96
CA LEU A 60 -0.85 8.96 -8.22
C LEU A 60 -0.50 9.62 -6.88
N THR A 61 0.78 9.61 -6.54
CA THR A 61 1.24 9.81 -5.17
C THR A 61 2.03 11.10 -5.01
N THR A 62 1.84 11.80 -3.90
CA THR A 62 2.80 12.79 -3.38
C THR A 62 2.96 12.58 -1.88
N LEU A 63 4.20 12.36 -1.46
CA LEU A 63 4.58 12.08 -0.08
C LEU A 63 5.86 12.85 0.27
N GLU A 64 5.89 14.13 -0.11
CA GLU A 64 7.03 15.02 0.15
C GLU A 64 6.80 15.84 1.42
N GLY A 65 7.86 16.10 2.18
CA GLY A 65 7.77 16.97 3.37
C GLY A 65 7.38 18.42 3.05
N ALA A 66 7.43 18.82 1.78
CA ALA A 66 7.01 20.13 1.29
C ALA A 66 5.57 20.14 0.73
N ASP A 67 4.80 19.06 0.92
CA ASP A 67 3.43 18.98 0.41
C ASP A 67 2.51 20.00 1.08
N THR A 68 1.66 20.61 0.27
CA THR A 68 0.68 21.61 0.68
C THR A 68 -0.70 21.23 0.17
N PRO A 69 -1.78 21.76 0.77
CA PRO A 69 -3.14 21.59 0.23
C PRO A 69 -3.26 21.96 -1.25
N GLY A 70 -2.57 23.03 -1.67
CA GLY A 70 -2.56 23.47 -3.07
C GLY A 70 -1.88 22.47 -4.01
N LYS A 71 -0.75 21.89 -3.59
CA LYS A 71 -0.04 20.86 -4.37
C LYS A 71 -0.88 19.58 -4.48
N VAL A 72 -1.49 19.13 -3.39
CA VAL A 72 -2.39 17.97 -3.40
C VAL A 72 -3.60 18.21 -4.29
N ALA A 73 -4.16 19.43 -4.26
CA ALA A 73 -5.25 19.79 -5.16
C ALA A 73 -4.85 19.72 -6.64
N ALA A 74 -3.66 20.24 -6.98
CA ALA A 74 -3.15 20.18 -8.35
C ALA A 74 -2.88 18.72 -8.79
N LEU A 75 -2.29 17.90 -7.93
CA LEU A 75 -2.08 16.47 -8.19
C LEU A 75 -3.41 15.74 -8.38
N SER A 76 -4.41 16.04 -7.55
CA SER A 76 -5.75 15.44 -7.65
C SER A 76 -6.41 15.78 -8.98
N SER A 77 -6.38 17.04 -9.40
CA SER A 77 -6.87 17.46 -10.72
C SER A 77 -6.16 16.73 -11.85
N LYS A 78 -4.83 16.55 -11.73
CA LYS A 78 -4.04 15.77 -12.70
C LYS A 78 -4.43 14.29 -12.70
N GLY A 79 -4.69 13.68 -11.55
CA GLY A 79 -5.16 12.29 -11.49
C GLY A 79 -6.53 12.10 -12.12
N ILE A 80 -7.44 13.08 -11.96
CA ILE A 80 -8.77 13.06 -12.58
C ILE A 80 -8.65 13.21 -14.10
N ARG A 81 -7.78 14.09 -14.59
CA ARG A 81 -7.56 14.34 -16.02
C ARG A 81 -6.07 14.40 -16.33
N PRO A 82 -5.41 13.24 -16.54
CA PRO A 82 -3.95 13.19 -16.73
C PRO A 82 -3.47 13.95 -17.95
N ASP A 83 -4.22 13.88 -19.05
CA ASP A 83 -3.99 14.68 -20.25
C ASP A 83 -5.18 15.63 -20.49
N PRO A 84 -4.99 16.95 -20.37
CA PRO A 84 -6.04 17.91 -20.66
C PRO A 84 -6.33 18.03 -22.17
N SER A 85 -5.42 17.62 -23.04
CA SER A 85 -5.56 17.72 -24.50
C SER A 85 -6.26 16.52 -25.14
N ASP A 86 -6.23 15.34 -24.50
CA ASP A 86 -6.88 14.12 -24.98
C ASP A 86 -7.88 13.55 -23.95
N PRO A 87 -9.20 13.67 -24.20
CA PRO A 87 -10.23 13.16 -23.28
C PRO A 87 -10.32 11.63 -23.24
N ASN A 88 -9.65 10.90 -24.14
CA ASN A 88 -9.64 9.43 -24.11
C ASN A 88 -8.67 8.88 -23.07
N ILE A 89 -7.76 9.70 -22.55
CA ILE A 89 -6.84 9.30 -21.48
C ILE A 89 -7.64 9.13 -20.18
N PRO A 90 -7.64 7.94 -19.57
CA PRO A 90 -8.47 7.67 -18.40
C PRO A 90 -7.93 8.39 -17.15
N SER A 91 -8.79 8.55 -16.15
CA SER A 91 -8.36 8.94 -14.81
C SER A 91 -7.53 7.84 -14.15
N VAL A 92 -6.74 8.23 -13.15
CA VAL A 92 -6.02 7.29 -12.28
C VAL A 92 -6.95 6.56 -11.31
N ALA A 93 -6.47 5.48 -10.68
CA ALA A 93 -7.26 4.73 -9.69
C ALA A 93 -7.47 5.55 -8.41
N ALA A 94 -6.39 6.11 -7.88
CA ALA A 94 -6.39 6.84 -6.62
C ALA A 94 -5.35 7.96 -6.58
N ILE A 95 -5.52 8.86 -5.61
CA ILE A 95 -4.50 9.80 -5.14
C ILE A 95 -3.99 9.31 -3.79
N CYS A 96 -2.68 9.17 -3.62
CA CYS A 96 -2.07 8.80 -2.33
C CYS A 96 -1.31 9.97 -1.71
N VAL A 97 -1.61 10.30 -0.45
CA VAL A 97 -1.09 11.46 0.29
C VAL A 97 -0.83 11.14 1.76
N TYR A 98 -0.20 12.07 2.48
CA TYR A 98 -0.10 12.00 3.94
C TYR A 98 -1.46 12.19 4.64
N PRO A 99 -1.63 11.65 5.87
CA PRO A 99 -2.90 11.66 6.60
C PRO A 99 -3.58 13.03 6.68
N ASN A 100 -2.82 14.06 7.04
CA ASN A 100 -3.32 15.43 7.21
C ASN A 100 -3.81 16.08 5.90
N LEU A 101 -3.50 15.51 4.74
CA LEU A 101 -3.86 16.02 3.42
C LEU A 101 -5.04 15.27 2.79
N VAL A 102 -5.52 14.19 3.41
CA VAL A 102 -6.69 13.41 2.97
C VAL A 102 -7.91 14.29 2.69
N PRO A 103 -8.32 15.23 3.58
CA PRO A 103 -9.51 16.04 3.34
C PRO A 103 -9.42 16.89 2.06
N HIS A 104 -8.21 17.38 1.73
CA HIS A 104 -7.98 18.20 0.54
C HIS A 104 -8.05 17.37 -0.75
N ALA A 105 -7.51 16.15 -0.74
CA ALA A 105 -7.65 15.22 -1.86
C ALA A 105 -9.13 14.82 -2.06
N LEU A 106 -9.86 14.54 -0.97
CA LEU A 106 -11.28 14.20 -1.02
C LEU A 106 -12.14 15.35 -1.55
N GLU A 107 -11.84 16.59 -1.15
CA GLU A 107 -12.55 17.77 -1.66
C GLU A 107 -12.42 17.87 -3.17
N ARG A 108 -11.21 17.65 -3.72
CA ARG A 108 -10.97 17.76 -5.16
C ARG A 108 -11.47 16.57 -5.97
N THR A 109 -11.46 15.37 -5.41
CA THR A 109 -11.92 14.14 -6.08
C THR A 109 -13.42 13.88 -5.94
N ARG A 110 -14.13 14.72 -5.17
CA ARG A 110 -15.58 14.61 -4.96
C ARG A 110 -16.35 14.54 -6.28
N GLY A 111 -17.20 13.53 -6.40
CA GLY A 111 -18.03 13.30 -7.59
C GLY A 111 -17.30 12.65 -8.77
N THR A 112 -16.03 12.28 -8.58
CA THR A 112 -15.26 11.50 -9.57
C THR A 112 -15.13 10.04 -9.14
N SER A 113 -14.59 9.19 -10.02
CA SER A 113 -14.26 7.80 -9.70
C SER A 113 -12.90 7.64 -9.00
N VAL A 114 -12.10 8.71 -8.90
CA VAL A 114 -10.74 8.65 -8.34
C VAL A 114 -10.84 8.53 -6.83
N LYS A 115 -10.23 7.48 -6.28
CA LYS A 115 -10.17 7.25 -4.84
C LYS A 115 -9.10 8.11 -4.16
N VAL A 116 -9.11 8.09 -2.84
CA VAL A 116 -8.08 8.72 -2.00
C VAL A 116 -7.53 7.66 -1.07
N ALA A 117 -6.24 7.40 -1.20
CA ALA A 117 -5.44 6.57 -0.34
C ALA A 117 -4.58 7.45 0.58
N SER A 118 -4.16 6.91 1.71
CA SER A 118 -3.16 7.56 2.54
C SER A 118 -2.22 6.56 3.19
N VAL A 119 -0.94 6.93 3.26
CA VAL A 119 0.03 6.16 4.04
C VAL A 119 -0.25 6.29 5.54
N ALA A 120 0.06 5.25 6.29
CA ALA A 120 -0.10 5.24 7.74
C ALA A 120 1.00 4.38 8.39
N THR A 121 0.83 4.17 9.70
CA THR A 121 1.66 3.33 10.57
C THR A 121 3.14 3.74 10.59
N ALA A 122 3.39 5.03 10.81
CA ALA A 122 4.72 5.64 10.85
C ALA A 122 5.50 5.48 9.53
N PHE A 123 4.82 5.72 8.41
CA PHE A 123 5.49 5.80 7.11
C PHE A 123 6.62 6.86 7.12
N PRO A 124 7.77 6.61 6.46
CA PRO A 124 8.12 5.41 5.69
C PRO A 124 8.79 4.30 6.52
N SER A 125 9.09 4.53 7.79
CA SER A 125 9.95 3.64 8.58
C SER A 125 9.22 2.41 9.12
N GLY A 126 7.92 2.53 9.42
CA GLY A 126 7.19 1.51 10.18
C GLY A 126 7.63 1.41 11.65
N GLN A 127 8.47 2.34 12.14
CA GLN A 127 9.12 2.29 13.45
C GLN A 127 8.47 3.25 14.44
N SER A 128 7.40 2.81 15.09
CA SER A 128 6.74 3.52 16.18
C SER A 128 6.01 2.53 17.10
N SER A 129 5.49 3.01 18.24
CA SER A 129 4.65 2.18 19.11
C SER A 129 3.35 1.81 18.40
N ILE A 130 2.78 0.65 18.72
CA ILE A 130 1.52 0.20 18.11
C ILE A 130 0.39 1.19 18.39
N ASP A 131 0.36 1.83 19.56
CA ASP A 131 -0.69 2.79 19.89
C ASP A 131 -0.66 4.02 18.98
N ILE A 132 0.54 4.53 18.65
CA ILE A 132 0.70 5.63 17.71
C ILE A 132 0.28 5.20 16.31
N LYS A 133 0.72 4.02 15.85
CA LYS A 133 0.33 3.48 14.54
C LYS A 133 -1.19 3.34 14.40
N LEU A 134 -1.85 2.80 15.42
CA LEU A 134 -3.31 2.63 15.39
C LEU A 134 -4.04 3.98 15.50
N ALA A 135 -3.51 4.96 16.22
CA ALA A 135 -4.07 6.31 16.26
C ALA A 135 -4.03 6.97 14.87
N GLU A 136 -2.90 6.89 14.17
CA GLU A 136 -2.76 7.41 12.81
C GLU A 136 -3.72 6.73 11.82
N VAL A 137 -3.88 5.39 11.90
CA VAL A 137 -4.85 4.68 11.06
C VAL A 137 -6.28 5.14 11.35
N ARG A 138 -6.66 5.38 12.61
CA ARG A 138 -7.98 5.92 12.95
C ARG A 138 -8.17 7.30 12.34
N GLU A 139 -7.16 8.18 12.45
CA GLU A 139 -7.20 9.53 11.86
C GLU A 139 -7.43 9.46 10.35
N VAL A 140 -6.69 8.62 9.63
CA VAL A 140 -6.85 8.43 8.17
C VAL A 140 -8.26 7.96 7.82
N VAL A 141 -8.78 6.98 8.55
CA VAL A 141 -10.12 6.39 8.31
C VAL A 141 -11.24 7.37 8.71
N GLU A 142 -11.04 8.18 9.74
CA GLU A 142 -11.97 9.24 10.18
C GLU A 142 -11.97 10.45 9.25
N ALA A 143 -10.82 10.79 8.66
CA ALA A 143 -10.72 11.79 7.60
C ALA A 143 -11.44 11.37 6.31
N GLY A 144 -11.82 10.08 6.19
CA GLY A 144 -12.63 9.56 5.09
C GLY A 144 -11.81 8.99 3.92
N ALA A 145 -10.54 8.63 4.14
CA ALA A 145 -9.77 7.94 3.12
C ALA A 145 -10.46 6.63 2.69
N HIS A 146 -10.41 6.35 1.40
CA HIS A 146 -10.96 5.11 0.83
C HIS A 146 -10.00 3.93 1.05
N GLU A 147 -8.70 4.21 1.17
CA GLU A 147 -7.65 3.20 1.26
C GLU A 147 -6.56 3.65 2.26
N VAL A 148 -5.97 2.69 2.97
CA VAL A 148 -4.89 2.89 3.94
C VAL A 148 -3.71 2.04 3.50
N ASP A 149 -2.55 2.68 3.33
CA ASP A 149 -1.31 2.03 2.93
C ASP A 149 -0.39 1.91 4.17
N MET A 150 -0.46 0.77 4.84
CA MET A 150 0.30 0.45 6.06
C MET A 150 1.72 0.01 5.73
N VAL A 151 2.72 0.44 6.50
CA VAL A 151 4.09 -0.12 6.49
C VAL A 151 4.27 -1.12 7.63
N ILE A 152 4.80 -2.31 7.34
CA ILE A 152 5.10 -3.31 8.38
C ILE A 152 6.26 -2.88 9.30
N ASP A 153 6.30 -3.39 10.53
CA ASP A 153 7.51 -3.32 11.37
C ASP A 153 8.58 -4.27 10.80
N ARG A 154 9.39 -3.75 9.88
CA ARG A 154 10.53 -4.48 9.29
C ARG A 154 11.53 -4.97 10.34
N GLY A 155 11.74 -4.20 11.41
CA GLY A 155 12.66 -4.58 12.49
C GLY A 155 12.17 -5.80 13.25
N ALA A 156 10.86 -5.89 13.50
CA ALA A 156 10.24 -7.10 14.03
C ALA A 156 10.31 -8.28 13.04
N PHE A 157 10.03 -8.04 11.76
CA PHE A 157 10.11 -9.09 10.74
C PHE A 157 11.52 -9.69 10.64
N LEU A 158 12.55 -8.85 10.47
CA LEU A 158 13.94 -9.28 10.30
C LEU A 158 14.55 -9.89 11.57
N SER A 159 13.94 -9.68 12.73
CA SER A 159 14.32 -10.33 14.00
C SER A 159 13.50 -11.57 14.32
N GLY A 160 12.73 -12.10 13.35
CA GLY A 160 11.95 -13.32 13.50
C GLY A 160 10.65 -13.17 14.30
N ARG A 161 10.27 -11.95 14.68
CA ARG A 161 9.04 -11.66 15.44
C ARG A 161 7.83 -11.53 14.51
N TYR A 162 7.58 -12.56 13.70
CA TYR A 162 6.51 -12.56 12.69
C TYR A 162 5.11 -12.43 13.29
N ALA A 163 4.89 -13.00 14.48
CA ALA A 163 3.60 -12.88 15.17
C ALA A 163 3.26 -11.44 15.55
N LYS A 164 4.27 -10.65 15.95
CA LYS A 164 4.09 -9.22 16.19
C LYS A 164 3.61 -8.52 14.90
N VAL A 165 4.27 -8.76 13.77
CA VAL A 165 3.89 -8.16 12.48
C VAL A 165 2.47 -8.56 12.07
N TYR A 166 2.14 -9.85 12.21
CA TYR A 166 0.80 -10.37 11.96
C TYR A 166 -0.26 -9.66 12.84
N ASP A 167 -0.02 -9.58 14.16
CA ASP A 167 -0.93 -8.94 15.10
C ASP A 167 -1.12 -7.45 14.79
N GLU A 168 -0.05 -6.74 14.40
CA GLU A 168 -0.15 -5.35 13.95
C GLU A 168 -1.06 -5.22 12.72
N ILE A 169 -0.88 -6.07 11.70
CA ILE A 169 -1.71 -6.06 10.48
C ILE A 169 -3.17 -6.37 10.82
N VAL A 170 -3.44 -7.34 11.69
CA VAL A 170 -4.82 -7.69 12.11
C VAL A 170 -5.50 -6.49 12.77
N ARG A 171 -4.83 -5.82 13.72
CA ARG A 171 -5.40 -4.66 14.42
C ARG A 171 -5.65 -3.48 13.48
N VAL A 172 -4.75 -3.23 12.53
CA VAL A 172 -4.95 -2.21 11.50
C VAL A 172 -6.13 -2.58 10.60
N LYS A 173 -6.24 -3.86 10.22
CA LYS A 173 -7.35 -4.36 9.40
C LYS A 173 -8.71 -4.21 10.09
N GLU A 174 -8.77 -4.43 11.40
CA GLU A 174 -9.99 -4.24 12.19
C GLU A 174 -10.47 -2.79 12.16
N ILE A 175 -9.56 -1.80 12.26
CA ILE A 175 -9.92 -0.38 12.16
C ILE A 175 -10.45 -0.03 10.76
N CYS A 176 -9.83 -0.59 9.72
CA CYS A 176 -10.22 -0.35 8.33
C CYS A 176 -11.52 -1.06 7.93
N ALA A 177 -11.93 -2.12 8.64
CA ALA A 177 -13.00 -3.04 8.22
C ALA A 177 -14.31 -2.30 7.90
N GLY A 178 -14.77 -2.43 6.65
CA GLY A 178 -16.00 -1.81 6.15
C GLY A 178 -15.91 -0.30 5.90
N ARG A 179 -14.77 0.34 6.18
CA ARG A 179 -14.56 1.79 6.06
C ARG A 179 -13.51 2.16 5.02
N ALA A 180 -12.41 1.41 4.97
CA ALA A 180 -11.31 1.63 4.02
C ALA A 180 -10.69 0.29 3.57
N HIS A 181 -10.13 0.25 2.36
CA HIS A 181 -9.31 -0.86 1.91
C HIS A 181 -7.91 -0.78 2.54
N LEU A 182 -7.39 -1.90 3.06
CA LEU A 182 -6.04 -1.93 3.63
C LEU A 182 -5.06 -2.51 2.60
N LYS A 183 -4.02 -1.75 2.28
CA LYS A 183 -2.82 -2.21 1.58
C LYS A 183 -1.67 -2.33 2.58
N VAL A 184 -0.80 -3.32 2.39
CA VAL A 184 0.35 -3.56 3.27
C VAL A 184 1.63 -3.46 2.46
N ILE A 185 2.44 -2.46 2.78
CA ILE A 185 3.78 -2.22 2.26
C ILE A 185 4.74 -3.11 3.03
N LEU A 186 5.25 -4.13 2.32
CA LEU A 186 6.24 -5.08 2.85
C LEU A 186 7.67 -4.54 2.80
N GLU A 187 7.93 -3.55 1.94
CA GLU A 187 9.26 -2.98 1.69
C GLU A 187 10.29 -4.05 1.28
N THR A 188 9.96 -4.80 0.22
CA THR A 188 10.73 -5.97 -0.23
C THR A 188 12.20 -5.68 -0.52
N GLY A 189 12.56 -4.43 -0.83
CA GLY A 189 13.94 -4.00 -1.02
C GLY A 189 14.81 -4.07 0.24
N GLU A 190 14.20 -4.10 1.43
CA GLU A 190 14.90 -4.20 2.73
C GLU A 190 14.77 -5.59 3.37
N LEU A 191 14.08 -6.53 2.74
CA LEU A 191 13.84 -7.87 3.31
C LEU A 191 14.97 -8.89 3.04
N GLY A 192 15.96 -8.52 2.22
CA GLY A 192 17.20 -9.26 2.01
C GLY A 192 17.10 -10.47 1.09
N THR A 193 16.19 -11.42 1.32
CA THR A 193 16.07 -12.67 0.54
C THR A 193 14.71 -12.81 -0.12
N TYR A 194 14.63 -13.55 -1.24
CA TYR A 194 13.35 -13.88 -1.87
C TYR A 194 12.45 -14.74 -0.96
N ASP A 195 13.03 -15.52 -0.06
CA ASP A 195 12.27 -16.29 0.94
C ASP A 195 11.54 -15.39 1.94
N ASN A 196 12.12 -14.25 2.30
CA ASN A 196 11.47 -13.27 3.17
C ASN A 196 10.38 -12.47 2.44
N VAL A 197 10.51 -12.30 1.12
CA VAL A 197 9.51 -11.61 0.29
C VAL A 197 8.27 -12.47 0.06
N ARG A 198 8.43 -13.79 0.01
CA ARG A 198 7.35 -14.76 -0.26
C ARG A 198 6.46 -15.00 0.95
#